data_AF-A0A2W3YYJ9-F1
#
_entry.id   AF-A0A2W3YYJ9-F1
#
_cell.length_a   1.000
_cell.length_b   1.000
_cell.length_c   1.000
_cell.angle_alpha   90.00
_cell.angle_beta   90.00
_cell.angle_gamma   90.00
#
_symmetry.space_group_name_H-M   'P 1'
#
loop_
_entity.id
_entity.type
_entity.pdbx_description
1 polymer ?
#
loop_
_entity_poly.entity_id
_entity_poly.type
_entity_poly.pdbx_seq_one_letter_code
_entity_poly.pdbx_strand_id
1 'polypeptide(L)' 'MNEKKVQRKWALVIAVLFTLGAINQLVKGMDLSESYGAGSLVSLIAFPAIFYYLAFKKKKEK' A
#
# COMPACT_ATOMS: atom_id res chain seq x y z
N MET A 1 -14.03 2.35 28.32
CA MET A 1 -13.26 3.00 27.25
C MET A 1 -13.80 2.49 25.93
N ASN A 2 -14.70 3.25 25.30
CA ASN A 2 -15.41 2.81 24.11
C ASN A 2 -14.47 3.00 22.91
N GLU A 3 -13.62 2.00 22.65
CA GLU A 3 -12.77 2.00 21.46
C GLU A 3 -13.70 1.98 20.25
N LYS A 4 -13.99 3.17 19.72
CA LYS A 4 -14.60 3.31 18.41
C LYS A 4 -13.58 2.66 17.46
N LYS A 5 -13.74 1.35 17.20
CA LYS A 5 -13.16 0.60 16.07
C LYS A 5 -13.72 1.25 14.81
N VAL A 6 -13.27 2.46 14.54
CA VAL A 6 -13.57 3.18 13.32
C VAL A 6 -12.72 2.51 12.25
N GLN A 7 -13.17 1.35 11.78
CA GLN A 7 -12.80 0.83 10.47
C GLN A 7 -13.39 1.79 9.44
N ARG A 8 -12.84 3.02 9.36
CA ARG A 8 -13.19 4.02 8.35
C ARG A 8 -12.76 3.39 7.04
N LYS A 9 -13.71 2.82 6.29
CA LYS A 9 -13.49 2.29 4.94
C LYS A 9 -12.78 3.31 4.03
N TRP A 10 -13.00 4.61 4.30
CA TRP A 10 -12.31 5.75 3.69
C TRP A 10 -10.80 5.81 3.95
N ALA A 11 -10.30 5.28 5.07
CA ALA A 11 -8.87 5.28 5.38
C ALA A 11 -8.07 4.40 4.41
N LEU A 12 -8.65 3.28 3.96
CA LEU A 12 -8.04 2.45 2.91
C LEU A 12 -7.93 3.24 1.60
N VAL A 13 -9.01 3.94 1.22
CA VAL A 13 -9.04 4.74 -0.01
C VAL A 13 -7.98 5.84 0.03
N ILE A 14 -7.88 6.57 1.13
CA ILE A 14 -6.87 7.61 1.32
C ILE A 14 -5.47 7.00 1.26
N ALA A 15 -5.23 5.90 1.97
CA ALA A 15 -3.92 5.24 1.96
C ALA A 15 -3.50 4.86 0.53
N VAL A 16 -4.39 4.23 -0.24
CA VAL A 16 -4.13 3.84 -1.63
C VAL A 16 -3.78 5.05 -2.49
N LEU A 17 -4.50 6.17 -2.37
CA LEU A 17 -4.21 7.39 -3.12
C LEU A 17 -2.82 7.96 -2.79
N PHE A 18 -2.46 8.02 -1.51
CA PHE A 18 -1.14 8.48 -1.08
C PHE A 18 -0.02 7.57 -1.59
N THR A 19 -0.23 6.26 -1.55
CA THR A 19 0.76 5.30 -2.04
C THR A 19 0.91 5.36 -3.56
N LEU A 20 -0.17 5.50 -4.32
CA LEU A 20 -0.07 5.73 -5.76
C LEU A 20 0.68 7.03 -6.10
N GLY A 21 0.42 8.11 -5.35
CA GLY A 21 1.15 9.37 -5.48
C GLY A 21 2.65 9.21 -5.21
N ALA A 22 3.01 8.52 -4.13
CA ALA A 22 4.40 8.23 -3.78
C ALA A 22 5.10 7.38 -4.85
N ILE A 23 4.46 6.31 -5.32
CA ILE A 23 4.99 5.44 -6.38
C ILE A 23 5.22 6.25 -7.66
N ASN A 24 4.27 7.09 -8.08
CA ASN A 24 4.42 7.93 -9.27
C ASN A 24 5.61 8.89 -9.16
N GLN A 25 5.90 9.39 -7.96
CA GLN A 25 7.05 10.26 -7.73
C GLN A 25 8.39 9.50 -7.76
N LEU A 26 8.41 8.27 -7.22
CA LEU A 26 9.58 7.38 -7.22
C LEU A 26 9.90 6.82 -8.61
N VAL A 27 8.89 6.42 -9.38
CA VAL A 27 9.06 5.82 -10.71
C VAL A 27 9.68 6.79 -11.71
N LYS A 28 9.46 8.10 -11.58
CA LYS A 28 10.08 9.11 -12.45
C LYS A 28 11.61 9.12 -12.42
N GLY A 29 12.22 8.61 -11.34
CA GLY A 29 13.67 8.51 -11.20
C GLY A 29 14.22 7.09 -11.39
N MET A 30 13.38 6.09 -11.69
CA MET A 30 13.82 4.71 -11.89
C MET A 30 14.04 4.41 -13.36
N ASP A 31 15.17 3.76 -13.67
CA ASP A 31 15.37 3.12 -14.95
C ASP A 31 14.69 1.75 -14.95
N LEU A 32 13.58 1.62 -15.69
CA LEU A 32 12.80 0.39 -15.80
C LEU A 32 13.31 -0.57 -16.88
N SER A 33 14.33 -0.17 -17.65
CA SER A 33 14.91 -1.00 -18.70
C SER A 33 15.77 -2.14 -18.14
N GLU A 34 16.27 -1.98 -16.91
CA GLU A 34 17.05 -3.00 -16.22
C GLU A 34 16.18 -3.88 -15.30
N SER A 35 16.55 -5.15 -15.19
CA SER A 35 15.89 -6.14 -14.32
C SER A 35 15.80 -5.67 -12.85
N TYR A 36 16.78 -4.88 -12.39
CA TYR A 36 16.78 -4.31 -11.04
C TYR A 36 15.69 -3.25 -10.86
N GLY A 37 15.52 -2.34 -11.83
CA GLY A 37 14.46 -1.34 -11.79
C GLY A 37 13.06 -1.94 -11.89
N ALA A 38 12.89 -2.96 -12.72
CA ALA A 38 11.65 -3.73 -12.77
C ALA A 38 11.34 -4.42 -11.43
N GLY A 39 12.34 -5.06 -10.80
CA GLY A 39 12.20 -5.65 -9.47
C GLY A 39 11.84 -4.63 -8.39
N SER A 40 12.45 -3.44 -8.45
CA SER A 40 12.15 -2.32 -7.56
C SER A 40 10.70 -1.85 -7.69
N LEU A 41 10.20 -1.70 -8.93
CA LEU A 41 8.80 -1.34 -9.19
C LEU A 41 7.81 -2.39 -8.68
N VAL A 42 8.11 -3.68 -8.86
CA VAL A 42 7.28 -4.77 -8.33
C VAL A 42 7.22 -4.70 -6.80
N SER A 43 8.35 -4.46 -6.13
CA SER A 43 8.41 -4.35 -4.67
C SER A 43 7.62 -3.14 -4.16
N LEU A 44 7.68 -2.00 -4.84
CA LEU A 44 6.95 -0.78 -4.52
C LEU A 44 5.43 -0.98 -4.52
N ILE A 45 4.93 -1.95 -5.29
CA ILE A 45 3.50 -2.30 -5.34
C ILE A 45 3.18 -3.43 -4.35
N ALA A 46 4.02 -4.47 -4.30
CA ALA A 46 3.78 -5.65 -3.50
C ALA A 46 3.79 -5.36 -1.99
N PHE A 47 4.74 -4.55 -1.50
CA PHE A 47 4.84 -4.22 -0.08
C PHE A 47 3.59 -3.50 0.44
N PRO A 48 3.12 -2.39 -0.18
CA PRO A 48 1.89 -1.74 0.23
C PRO A 48 0.65 -2.63 0.12
N ALA A 49 0.56 -3.45 -0.93
CA ALA A 49 -0.57 -4.37 -1.10
C ALA A 49 -0.65 -5.39 0.05
N ILE A 50 0.48 -5.97 0.45
CA ILE A 50 0.57 -6.89 1.60
C ILE A 50 0.24 -6.13 2.90
N PHE A 51 0.77 -4.92 3.06
CA PHE A 51 0.51 -4.10 4.25
C PHE A 51 -0.98 -3.78 4.39
N TYR A 52 -1.66 -3.37 3.31
CA TYR A 52 -3.10 -3.11 3.34
C TYR A 52 -3.90 -4.38 3.58
N TYR A 53 -3.49 -5.49 2.99
CA TYR A 53 -4.13 -6.77 3.28
C TYR A 53 -4.03 -7.08 4.78
N LEU A 54 -2.85 -6.98 5.39
CA LEU A 54 -2.70 -7.24 6.83
C LEU A 54 -3.44 -6.22 7.71
N ALA A 55 -3.37 -4.93 7.37
CA ALA A 55 -3.95 -3.85 8.15
C ALA A 55 -5.48 -3.84 8.12
N PHE A 56 -6.09 -4.21 6.99
CA PHE A 56 -7.54 -4.18 6.81
C PHE A 56 -8.19 -5.57 6.78
N LYS A 57 -7.40 -6.66 6.82
CA LYS A 57 -7.93 -8.02 7.00
C LYS A 57 -8.72 -8.07 8.29
N LYS A 58 -10.02 -8.38 8.19
CA LYS A 58 -10.86 -8.64 9.35
C LYS A 58 -10.22 -9.76 10.16
N LYS A 59 -9.87 -9.48 11.43
CA LYS A 59 -9.56 -10.55 12.37
C LYS A 59 -10.82 -11.41 12.48
N LYS A 60 -10.70 -12.72 12.19
CA LYS A 60 -11.73 -13.68 12.58
C LYS A 60 -11.73 -13.70 14.10
N GLU A 61 -12.71 -13.05 14.73
CA GLU A 61 -13.01 -13.27 16.14
C GLU A 61 -13.35 -14.76 16.28
N LYS A 62 -12.61 -15.45 17.16
CA LYS A 62 -12.82 -16.84 17.55
C LYS A 62 -13.89 -16.86 18.64
#